data_AF-A0AAW8HN21-F1
#
_entry.id   AF-A0AAW8HN21-F1
#
_cell.length_a   1.000
_cell.length_b   1.000
_cell.length_c   1.000
_cell.angle_alpha   90.00
_cell.angle_beta   90.00
_cell.angle_gamma   90.00
#
_symmetry.space_group_name_H-M   'P 1'
#
loop_
_entity.id
_entity.type
_entity.pdbx_description
1 polymer ?
#
loop_
_entity_poly.entity_id
_entity_poly.type
_entity_poly.pdbx_seq_one_letter_code
_entity_poly.pdbx_strand_id
1 'polypeptide(L)'
;MKAKWLGSLILLSLLMFNSYAHAQLNKKVDGDATPVKFVFVENDNDDNYFVTPGGVLDPRMTGASDWTGLKADGTGFNYQQSLGYINDGFNRPLTANNKFDMWIENSPASNPLLGLRCINWYKGCDMATSLIQPKATDNNGFYGVTVPSGGAMWMHGMISGSLYQYLQQIPVGGSFSMIINTCQTSADYDASSGARCIDQASGEWHARRVTHTKGAHLKLLNTGALSDIYVNSDGVPTLGEGNIDCKIQTINGLNGVSCKMISYNLQVNGLSNSSIHIFPSINNSNLASKISSGDMQFSLDGNSWKKVNGISQYYTFNEMKSSSAVYLFFSSNFFKQLVGLGLSDINTKNLFNFRFQNTTSPESGWYEFSTSSSIDIKPRDFSVSIISDEYTSNPHHEGNVGEGNPSLDFGYIVTTSGKTKADEVLVKVTGPAKDIGGRSYCIFSSPDNKEKVPFPATLSFFTMSGDSKSYDTGCDDKWHDMTDAMWTSSPWNDSSGAKGEFDKANVKFSIQMDDKISQKTVENNEWFGEVSASGEIHVKATWRHIN
;
A
#
# COMPACT_ATOMS: atom_id res chain seq x y z
N MET A 1 65.54 52.43 27.39
CA MET A 1 64.34 51.98 28.15
C MET A 1 63.11 52.23 27.29
N LYS A 2 62.13 51.30 27.26
CA LYS A 2 60.95 51.21 26.35
C LYS A 2 61.13 50.39 25.06
N ALA A 3 61.41 49.08 25.19
CA ALA A 3 61.21 48.12 24.09
C ALA A 3 61.10 46.65 24.58
N LYS A 4 60.64 46.41 25.81
CA LYS A 4 60.47 45.03 26.35
C LYS A 4 59.07 44.71 26.86
N TRP A 5 58.11 45.64 26.74
CA TRP A 5 56.74 45.46 27.23
C TRP A 5 55.71 45.16 26.14
N LEU A 6 56.03 45.36 24.85
CA LEU A 6 55.09 45.04 23.76
C LEU A 6 55.07 43.54 23.42
N GLY A 7 56.22 42.85 23.50
CA GLY A 7 56.30 41.41 23.18
C GLY A 7 55.53 40.53 24.17
N SER A 8 55.50 40.92 25.45
CA SER A 8 54.72 40.19 26.46
C SER A 8 53.22 40.44 26.37
N LEU A 9 52.77 41.58 25.83
CA LEU A 9 51.34 41.84 25.62
C LEU A 9 50.77 41.03 24.44
N ILE A 10 51.56 40.84 23.38
CA ILE A 10 51.14 40.06 22.19
C ILE A 10 51.09 38.56 22.51
N LEU A 11 52.03 38.06 23.34
CA LEU A 11 51.98 36.67 23.82
C LEU A 11 50.81 36.42 24.79
N LEU A 12 50.43 37.41 25.61
CA LEU A 12 49.24 37.32 26.46
C LEU A 12 47.94 37.39 25.64
N SER A 13 47.87 38.16 24.55
CA SER A 13 46.68 38.20 23.68
C SER A 13 46.49 36.93 22.84
N LEU A 14 47.56 36.20 22.52
CA LEU A 14 47.49 34.90 21.82
C LEU A 14 47.13 33.74 22.76
N LEU A 15 47.44 33.84 24.06
CA LEU A 15 46.97 32.91 25.09
C LEU A 15 45.54 33.22 25.59
N MET A 16 44.95 34.35 25.15
CA MET A 16 43.56 34.75 25.40
C MET A 16 42.64 34.47 24.20
N PHE A 17 43.07 33.68 23.22
CA PHE A 17 42.14 32.76 22.55
C PHE A 17 41.71 31.76 23.61
N ASN A 18 40.74 32.20 24.42
CA ASN A 18 39.99 31.39 25.34
C ASN A 18 39.76 30.04 24.66
N SER A 19 40.38 29.00 25.21
CA SER A 19 39.72 27.72 25.33
C SER A 19 38.40 28.03 26.03
N TYR A 20 37.39 28.48 25.27
CA TYR A 20 36.02 28.30 25.66
C TYR A 20 35.87 26.79 25.68
N ALA A 21 36.20 26.20 26.83
CA ALA A 21 35.65 24.94 27.22
C ALA A 21 34.14 25.21 27.23
N HIS A 22 33.50 25.03 26.08
CA HIS A 22 32.05 24.97 26.00
C HIS A 22 31.67 23.91 27.03
N ALA A 23 30.90 24.33 28.03
CA ALA A 23 30.39 23.41 29.03
C ALA A 23 29.60 22.34 28.27
N GLN A 24 30.14 21.13 28.22
CA GLN A 24 29.55 20.00 27.51
C GLN A 24 28.75 19.18 28.51
N LEU A 25 27.62 18.64 28.06
CA LEU A 25 26.85 17.71 28.89
C LEU A 25 27.64 16.43 29.13
N ASN A 26 27.53 15.91 30.36
CA ASN A 26 28.08 14.60 30.68
C ASN A 26 27.20 13.49 30.07
N LYS A 27 27.82 12.64 29.24
CA LYS A 27 27.16 11.44 28.69
C LYS A 27 26.82 10.47 29.82
N LYS A 28 25.53 10.20 30.04
CA LYS A 28 25.09 9.09 30.88
C LYS A 28 24.92 7.84 30.02
N VAL A 29 25.82 6.89 30.19
CA VAL A 29 25.72 5.57 29.54
C VAL A 29 24.82 4.69 30.40
N ASP A 30 23.63 4.39 29.87
CA ASP A 30 22.72 3.45 30.51
C ASP A 30 23.13 2.00 30.15
N GLY A 31 22.81 1.05 31.02
CA GLY A 31 23.08 -0.37 30.76
C GLY A 31 22.35 -0.87 29.50
N ASP A 32 22.98 -1.76 28.75
CA ASP A 32 22.44 -2.30 27.50
C ASP A 32 20.97 -2.75 27.64
N ALA A 33 20.16 -2.44 26.62
CA ALA A 33 18.80 -2.94 26.57
C ALA A 33 18.77 -4.45 26.32
N THR A 34 17.79 -5.14 26.90
CA THR A 34 17.55 -6.55 26.58
C THR A 34 17.28 -6.69 25.08
N PRO A 35 17.97 -7.58 24.36
CA PRO A 35 17.71 -7.81 22.94
C PRO A 35 16.28 -8.28 22.70
N VAL A 36 15.62 -7.73 21.68
CA VAL A 36 14.23 -8.11 21.34
C VAL A 36 14.08 -8.47 19.88
N LYS A 37 13.11 -9.36 19.61
CA LYS A 37 12.75 -9.75 18.26
C LYS A 37 11.68 -8.83 17.70
N PHE A 38 11.71 -8.58 16.40
CA PHE A 38 10.63 -7.92 15.66
C PHE A 38 10.11 -8.78 14.51
N VAL A 39 8.90 -8.49 14.08
CA VAL A 39 8.31 -8.97 12.83
C VAL A 39 8.32 -7.81 11.85
N PHE A 40 8.84 -8.06 10.65
CA PHE A 40 8.76 -7.13 9.54
C PHE A 40 7.65 -7.58 8.59
N VAL A 41 6.80 -6.66 8.16
CA VAL A 41 5.76 -6.86 7.18
C VAL A 41 6.06 -5.99 5.97
N GLU A 42 6.18 -6.64 4.82
CA GLU A 42 6.36 -6.04 3.51
C GLU A 42 5.06 -6.21 2.74
N ASN A 43 4.49 -5.10 2.28
CA ASN A 43 3.22 -5.11 1.57
C ASN A 43 3.39 -4.64 0.13
N ASP A 44 3.57 -5.60 -0.77
CA ASP A 44 3.69 -5.34 -2.21
C ASP A 44 2.38 -4.84 -2.83
N ASN A 45 1.24 -4.96 -2.13
CA ASN A 45 -0.05 -4.51 -2.66
C ASN A 45 -0.28 -3.00 -2.46
N ASP A 46 0.24 -2.42 -1.37
CA ASP A 46 0.03 -1.01 -1.02
C ASP A 46 1.35 -0.21 -0.97
N ASP A 47 2.46 -0.82 -1.39
CA ASP A 47 3.82 -0.25 -1.40
C ASP A 47 4.23 0.42 -0.08
N ASN A 48 4.06 -0.31 1.02
CA ASN A 48 4.38 0.19 2.34
C ASN A 48 4.91 -0.91 3.28
N TYR A 49 5.42 -0.49 4.42
CA TYR A 49 6.06 -1.36 5.40
C TYR A 49 5.42 -1.24 6.77
N PHE A 50 5.47 -2.33 7.53
CA PHE A 50 5.08 -2.33 8.94
C PHE A 50 6.06 -3.13 9.78
N VAL A 51 6.46 -2.59 10.92
CA VAL A 51 7.30 -3.28 11.89
C VAL A 51 6.57 -3.39 13.22
N THR A 52 6.70 -4.53 13.88
CA THR A 52 6.03 -4.74 15.17
C THR A 52 6.83 -5.66 16.10
N PRO A 53 6.73 -5.52 17.42
CA PRO A 53 7.48 -6.35 18.34
C PRO A 53 7.04 -7.81 18.28
N GLY A 54 8.01 -8.71 18.20
CA GLY A 54 7.79 -10.16 18.23
C GLY A 54 7.57 -10.71 19.63
N GLY A 55 7.74 -9.90 20.68
CA GLY A 55 7.58 -10.31 22.08
C GLY A 55 7.19 -9.12 22.96
N VAL A 56 8.12 -8.65 23.80
CA VAL A 56 7.93 -7.47 24.66
C VAL A 56 7.99 -6.17 23.85
N LEU A 57 7.40 -5.10 24.40
CA LEU A 57 7.31 -3.80 23.74
C LEU A 57 8.65 -3.04 23.68
N ASP A 58 9.40 -3.03 24.78
CA ASP A 58 10.66 -2.27 24.89
C ASP A 58 11.89 -3.19 24.69
N PRO A 59 12.94 -2.72 23.99
CA PRO A 59 13.02 -1.45 23.25
C PRO A 59 12.07 -1.40 22.04
N ARG A 60 11.44 -0.24 21.85
CA ARG A 60 10.38 -0.05 20.86
C ARG A 60 10.98 0.06 19.48
N MET A 61 10.41 -0.70 18.56
CA MET A 61 10.50 -0.52 17.11
C MET A 61 9.19 -1.01 16.53
N THR A 62 8.28 -0.07 16.25
CA THR A 62 6.90 -0.38 15.91
C THR A 62 6.23 0.72 15.10
N GLY A 63 5.36 0.31 14.17
CA GLY A 63 4.51 1.19 13.37
C GLY A 63 4.73 0.99 11.88
N ALA A 64 3.84 1.63 11.11
CA ALA A 64 3.89 1.61 9.65
C ALA A 64 4.72 2.76 9.11
N SER A 65 5.28 2.58 7.91
CA SER A 65 5.94 3.66 7.15
C SER A 65 4.94 4.75 6.76
N ASP A 66 3.68 4.36 6.55
CA ASP A 66 2.64 5.22 6.00
C ASP A 66 1.34 5.14 6.78
N TRP A 67 0.51 6.17 6.62
CA TRP A 67 -0.84 6.17 7.15
C TRP A 67 -1.72 5.25 6.31
N THR A 68 -2.56 4.47 6.98
CA THR A 68 -3.56 3.60 6.36
C THR A 68 -4.97 4.16 6.56
N GLY A 69 -6.01 3.44 6.12
CA GLY A 69 -7.40 3.77 6.43
C GLY A 69 -7.73 3.81 7.94
N LEU A 70 -6.80 3.35 8.80
CA LEU A 70 -6.90 3.38 10.26
C LEU A 70 -6.38 4.67 10.91
N LYS A 71 -5.90 5.63 10.12
CA LYS A 71 -5.40 6.91 10.62
C LYS A 71 -6.43 7.56 11.52
N ALA A 72 -6.01 7.94 12.73
CA ALA A 72 -6.83 8.75 13.62
C ALA A 72 -7.08 10.14 13.00
N ASP A 73 -8.34 10.45 12.65
CA ASP A 73 -8.76 11.74 12.07
C ASP A 73 -9.41 12.70 13.09
N GLY A 74 -9.47 12.29 14.37
CA GLY A 74 -10.11 13.05 15.44
C GLY A 74 -11.61 12.79 15.59
N THR A 75 -12.20 11.92 14.77
CA THR A 75 -13.58 11.47 14.86
C THR A 75 -13.66 9.93 14.88
N GLY A 76 -14.29 9.34 15.91
CA GLY A 76 -14.47 7.88 15.98
C GLY A 76 -13.27 7.10 16.56
N PHE A 77 -13.01 5.88 16.03
CA PHE A 77 -12.05 4.93 16.60
C PHE A 77 -10.60 5.25 16.18
N ASN A 78 -9.77 5.68 17.12
CA ASN A 78 -8.36 6.00 16.93
C ASN A 78 -7.47 4.74 16.96
N TYR A 79 -7.41 3.99 15.85
CA TYR A 79 -6.59 2.77 15.77
C TYR A 79 -5.11 3.08 15.52
N GLN A 80 -4.76 3.63 14.36
CA GLN A 80 -3.38 4.03 14.05
C GLN A 80 -3.13 5.45 14.58
N GLN A 81 -2.38 5.57 15.68
CA GLN A 81 -2.17 6.85 16.35
C GLN A 81 -0.86 7.55 15.95
N SER A 82 0.13 6.79 15.48
CA SER A 82 1.37 7.31 14.88
C SER A 82 1.90 6.41 13.76
N LEU A 83 2.84 6.96 13.00
CA LEU A 83 3.76 6.19 12.17
C LEU A 83 4.85 5.48 13.00
N GLY A 84 5.72 4.75 12.30
CA GLY A 84 6.88 4.03 12.82
C GLY A 84 7.79 4.84 13.74
N TYR A 85 8.14 4.30 14.89
CA TYR A 85 9.10 4.95 15.80
C TYR A 85 9.97 3.96 16.55
N ILE A 86 11.09 4.47 17.06
CA ILE A 86 12.00 3.76 17.97
C ILE A 86 12.24 4.53 19.27
N ASN A 87 12.69 3.81 20.29
CA ASN A 87 13.23 4.38 21.53
C ASN A 87 14.46 3.60 22.02
N ASP A 88 15.11 4.11 23.06
CA ASP A 88 16.26 3.48 23.71
C ASP A 88 15.86 2.33 24.69
N GLY A 89 14.60 1.93 24.70
CA GLY A 89 14.02 0.99 25.66
C GLY A 89 13.62 1.60 27.00
N PHE A 90 13.51 2.92 27.08
CA PHE A 90 12.83 3.60 28.17
C PHE A 90 11.90 4.69 27.67
N ASN A 91 10.73 4.79 28.30
CA ASN A 91 9.75 5.83 27.98
C ASN A 91 10.08 7.13 28.74
N ARG A 92 11.20 7.78 28.39
CA ARG A 92 11.69 9.00 29.06
C ARG A 92 10.81 10.20 28.72
N PRO A 93 10.31 10.96 29.72
CA PRO A 93 9.48 12.13 29.46
C PRO A 93 10.33 13.28 28.91
N LEU A 94 9.74 14.03 27.98
CA LEU A 94 10.26 15.31 27.49
C LEU A 94 9.67 16.46 28.30
N THR A 95 10.51 17.42 28.65
CA THR A 95 10.08 18.64 29.34
C THR A 95 9.61 19.68 28.32
N ALA A 96 8.44 20.28 28.56
CA ALA A 96 7.89 21.31 27.68
C ALA A 96 8.87 22.49 27.49
N ASN A 97 8.92 23.00 26.26
CA ASN A 97 9.79 24.09 25.79
C ASN A 97 11.29 23.76 25.70
N ASN A 98 11.74 22.61 26.21
CA ASN A 98 13.12 22.18 26.00
C ASN A 98 13.38 21.90 24.52
N LYS A 99 14.67 21.98 24.15
CA LYS A 99 15.19 21.47 22.89
C LYS A 99 15.55 20.01 23.04
N PHE A 100 15.24 19.22 22.01
CA PHE A 100 15.48 17.78 21.98
C PHE A 100 16.23 17.38 20.72
N ASP A 101 17.26 16.56 20.93
CA ASP A 101 18.06 15.88 19.91
C ASP A 101 17.97 14.37 20.12
N MET A 102 17.96 13.63 19.01
CA MET A 102 18.14 12.18 19.03
C MET A 102 18.92 11.73 17.81
N TRP A 103 19.94 10.90 18.02
CA TRP A 103 20.77 10.36 16.96
C TRP A 103 21.26 8.95 17.28
N ILE A 104 21.68 8.25 16.24
CA ILE A 104 22.09 6.86 16.30
C ILE A 104 23.57 6.76 15.97
N GLU A 105 24.39 6.25 16.91
CA GLU A 105 25.76 5.83 16.58
C GLU A 105 25.72 4.40 16.04
N ASN A 106 26.58 4.11 15.06
CA ASN A 106 26.56 2.87 14.28
C ASN A 106 25.19 2.64 13.62
N SER A 107 24.61 3.72 13.08
CA SER A 107 23.34 3.64 12.36
C SER A 107 23.47 2.66 11.19
N PRO A 108 22.52 1.72 11.03
CA PRO A 108 22.53 0.81 9.90
C PRO A 108 22.11 1.45 8.58
N ALA A 109 21.52 2.65 8.62
CA ALA A 109 21.04 3.40 7.47
C ALA A 109 21.42 4.88 7.59
N SER A 110 21.58 5.57 6.45
CA SER A 110 21.77 7.02 6.44
C SER A 110 20.43 7.73 6.68
N ASN A 111 20.45 8.78 7.49
CA ASN A 111 19.27 9.57 7.88
C ASN A 111 18.17 8.70 8.51
N PRO A 112 18.48 7.89 9.55
CA PRO A 112 17.60 6.85 10.05
C PRO A 112 16.32 7.40 10.69
N LEU A 113 16.32 8.67 11.11
CA LEU A 113 15.24 9.32 11.85
C LEU A 113 14.81 10.62 11.18
N LEU A 114 13.51 10.89 11.20
CA LEU A 114 12.93 12.09 10.59
C LEU A 114 12.70 13.23 11.60
N GLY A 115 12.51 12.91 12.89
CA GLY A 115 12.18 13.89 13.92
C GLY A 115 11.55 13.25 15.15
N LEU A 116 10.99 14.08 16.03
CA LEU A 116 10.26 13.62 17.22
C LEU A 116 8.90 13.05 16.81
N ARG A 117 8.68 11.76 17.11
CA ARG A 117 7.38 11.11 16.91
C ARG A 117 6.29 11.88 17.67
N CYS A 118 5.18 12.12 17.00
CA CYS A 118 3.96 12.60 17.64
C CYS A 118 2.75 11.71 17.33
N ILE A 119 1.73 11.83 18.17
CA ILE A 119 0.45 11.11 18.11
C ILE A 119 -0.70 12.11 18.11
N ASN A 120 -1.89 11.67 17.70
CA ASN A 120 -3.08 12.52 17.48
C ASN A 120 -3.50 13.42 18.65
N TRP A 121 -3.13 13.09 19.89
CA TRP A 121 -3.43 13.91 21.06
C TRP A 121 -2.24 14.75 21.56
N TYR A 122 -1.09 14.72 20.88
CA TYR A 122 0.02 15.64 21.14
C TYR A 122 -0.27 17.02 20.55
N LYS A 123 -0.10 18.06 21.37
CA LYS A 123 -0.15 19.43 20.86
C LYS A 123 1.02 19.69 19.91
N GLY A 124 0.74 20.34 18.78
CA GLY A 124 1.76 20.65 17.76
C GLY A 124 2.13 19.47 16.87
N CYS A 125 1.40 18.35 16.97
CA CYS A 125 1.58 17.22 16.06
C CYS A 125 1.05 17.55 14.67
N ASP A 126 1.89 17.39 13.66
CA ASP A 126 1.43 17.36 12.28
C ASP A 126 0.91 15.94 11.97
N MET A 127 -0.41 15.79 11.89
CA MET A 127 -1.03 14.51 11.59
C MET A 127 -0.85 14.07 10.13
N ALA A 128 -0.39 14.92 9.21
CA ALA A 128 0.02 14.45 7.89
C ALA A 128 1.28 13.60 7.99
N THR A 129 2.22 13.98 8.86
CA THR A 129 3.56 13.40 8.94
C THR A 129 3.84 12.59 10.22
N SER A 130 2.94 12.64 11.21
CA SER A 130 3.16 12.10 12.56
C SER A 130 4.40 12.67 13.26
N LEU A 131 4.78 13.90 12.91
CA LEU A 131 6.05 14.50 13.28
C LEU A 131 5.90 15.83 14.02
N ILE A 132 6.76 16.05 15.01
CA ILE A 132 7.15 17.39 15.43
C ILE A 132 8.51 17.67 14.79
N GLN A 133 8.54 18.69 13.93
CA GLN A 133 9.67 18.95 13.05
C GLN A 133 10.93 19.37 13.84
N PRO A 134 12.10 18.81 13.48
CA PRO A 134 13.39 19.28 13.97
C PRO A 134 13.82 20.57 13.25
N LYS A 135 14.81 21.27 13.81
CA LYS A 135 15.49 22.39 13.13
C LYS A 135 16.50 21.90 12.10
N ALA A 136 17.08 20.72 12.30
CA ALA A 136 18.03 20.11 11.37
C ALA A 136 17.99 18.57 11.46
N THR A 137 18.37 17.91 10.37
CA THR A 137 18.63 16.46 10.29
C THR A 137 19.99 16.22 9.66
N ASP A 138 20.58 15.07 9.95
CA ASP A 138 21.79 14.58 9.27
C ASP A 138 21.78 13.04 9.16
N ASN A 139 22.90 12.49 8.70
CA ASN A 139 23.06 11.05 8.49
C ASN A 139 22.80 10.19 9.73
N ASN A 140 22.88 10.74 10.94
CA ASN A 140 22.74 10.00 12.19
C ASN A 140 21.43 10.27 12.93
N GLY A 141 20.78 11.41 12.71
CA GLY A 141 19.56 11.74 13.45
C GLY A 141 18.98 13.13 13.19
N PHE A 142 18.25 13.63 14.18
CA PHE A 142 17.57 14.91 14.13
C PHE A 142 17.87 15.77 15.35
N TYR A 143 17.77 17.08 15.17
CA TYR A 143 18.28 18.06 16.12
C TYR A 143 17.40 19.30 16.24
N GLY A 144 17.32 19.82 17.46
CA GLY A 144 16.72 21.11 17.80
C GLY A 144 15.19 21.12 17.81
N VAL A 145 14.55 19.97 18.01
CA VAL A 145 13.08 19.93 18.17
C VAL A 145 12.70 20.76 19.39
N THR A 146 11.78 21.71 19.23
CA THR A 146 11.22 22.43 20.38
C THR A 146 10.02 21.66 20.90
N VAL A 147 10.11 21.11 22.11
CA VAL A 147 9.04 20.30 22.72
C VAL A 147 7.81 21.20 22.97
N PRO A 148 6.66 20.94 22.34
CA PRO A 148 5.46 21.73 22.55
C PRO A 148 4.94 21.68 23.99
N SER A 149 4.31 22.76 24.44
CA SER A 149 3.66 22.83 25.75
C SER A 149 2.27 22.16 25.73
N GLY A 150 1.95 21.31 26.71
CA GLY A 150 0.58 20.81 26.92
C GLY A 150 0.34 19.35 26.50
N GLY A 151 0.98 18.42 27.19
CA GLY A 151 0.81 16.97 27.04
C GLY A 151 2.08 16.23 27.45
N ALA A 152 1.95 14.97 27.86
CA ALA A 152 3.12 14.12 28.11
C ALA A 152 3.69 13.67 26.76
N MET A 153 4.98 13.95 26.52
CA MET A 153 5.72 13.48 25.34
C MET A 153 6.90 12.64 25.78
N TRP A 154 7.35 11.76 24.89
CA TRP A 154 8.46 10.85 25.19
C TRP A 154 9.56 10.96 24.14
N MET A 155 10.77 10.59 24.54
CA MET A 155 11.98 10.61 23.69
C MET A 155 11.94 9.52 22.61
N HIS A 156 11.02 9.64 21.65
CA HIS A 156 10.78 8.68 20.57
C HIS A 156 11.15 9.29 19.22
N GLY A 157 12.03 8.62 18.48
CA GLY A 157 12.42 9.05 17.14
C GLY A 157 11.54 8.40 16.08
N MET A 158 11.01 9.19 15.15
CA MET A 158 10.22 8.71 14.03
C MET A 158 11.14 8.06 12.97
N ILE A 159 10.82 6.83 12.57
CA ILE A 159 11.62 6.00 11.64
C ILE A 159 11.51 6.57 10.23
N SER A 160 12.64 6.66 9.53
CA SER A 160 12.69 7.03 8.10
C SER A 160 12.46 5.84 7.16
N GLY A 161 12.14 6.14 5.90
CA GLY A 161 12.07 5.13 4.83
C GLY A 161 13.39 4.36 4.64
N SER A 162 14.56 5.00 4.81
CA SER A 162 15.86 4.33 4.66
C SER A 162 16.08 3.26 5.73
N LEU A 163 15.59 3.49 6.95
CA LEU A 163 15.65 2.48 8.01
C LEU A 163 14.67 1.33 7.72
N TYR A 164 13.46 1.59 7.19
CA TYR A 164 12.56 0.51 6.72
C TYR A 164 13.21 -0.35 5.63
N GLN A 165 13.85 0.27 4.63
CA GLN A 165 14.58 -0.44 3.57
C GLN A 165 15.71 -1.32 4.13
N TYR A 166 16.45 -0.81 5.12
CA TYR A 166 17.45 -1.63 5.82
C TYR A 166 16.81 -2.83 6.54
N LEU A 167 15.70 -2.62 7.27
CA LEU A 167 14.99 -3.71 7.96
C LEU A 167 14.45 -4.77 7.00
N GLN A 168 14.02 -4.37 5.80
CA GLN A 168 13.60 -5.27 4.74
C GLN A 168 14.75 -6.20 4.32
N GLN A 169 15.96 -5.65 4.14
CA GLN A 169 17.14 -6.37 3.65
C GLN A 169 17.78 -7.32 4.68
N ILE A 170 17.56 -7.11 5.98
CA ILE A 170 18.08 -8.02 7.00
C ILE A 170 17.45 -9.42 6.81
N PRO A 171 18.23 -10.51 6.77
CA PRO A 171 17.67 -11.86 6.73
C PRO A 171 17.00 -12.23 8.05
N VAL A 172 15.99 -13.10 8.00
CA VAL A 172 15.37 -13.65 9.21
C VAL A 172 16.41 -14.37 10.08
N GLY A 173 16.48 -14.00 11.36
CA GLY A 173 17.52 -14.40 12.31
C GLY A 173 18.72 -13.45 12.39
N GLY A 174 18.88 -12.54 11.43
CA GLY A 174 19.86 -11.47 11.48
C GLY A 174 19.58 -10.50 12.63
N SER A 175 20.64 -9.94 13.20
CA SER A 175 20.56 -8.97 14.30
C SER A 175 21.42 -7.75 14.00
N PHE A 176 21.01 -6.61 14.53
CA PHE A 176 21.79 -5.38 14.48
C PHE A 176 21.73 -4.70 15.84
N SER A 177 22.82 -3.99 16.17
CA SER A 177 22.93 -3.20 17.39
C SER A 177 23.24 -1.76 17.04
N MET A 178 22.60 -0.85 17.76
CA MET A 178 22.79 0.59 17.62
C MET A 178 22.94 1.22 19.00
N ILE A 179 23.61 2.37 19.09
CA ILE A 179 23.60 3.18 20.30
C ILE A 179 22.67 4.36 20.04
N ILE A 180 21.53 4.36 20.74
CA ILE A 180 20.58 5.45 20.67
C ILE A 180 20.99 6.49 21.69
N ASN A 181 21.23 7.71 21.21
CA ASN A 181 21.47 8.86 22.05
C ASN A 181 20.23 9.76 22.09
N THR A 182 19.87 10.19 23.29
CA THR A 182 18.79 11.17 23.51
C THR A 182 19.35 12.31 24.35
N CYS A 183 19.04 13.54 23.96
CA CYS A 183 19.51 14.72 24.68
C CYS A 183 18.42 15.78 24.76
N GLN A 184 18.11 16.27 25.96
CA GLN A 184 17.24 17.43 26.14
C GLN A 184 17.89 18.53 26.97
N THR A 185 17.58 19.78 26.65
CA THR A 185 18.09 20.96 27.36
C THR A 185 17.09 22.12 27.30
N SER A 186 17.08 22.98 28.32
CA SER A 186 16.32 24.24 28.29
C SER A 186 17.03 25.35 27.52
N ALA A 187 18.31 25.16 27.17
CA ALA A 187 19.06 26.12 26.38
C ALA A 187 18.56 26.14 24.93
N ASP A 188 18.35 27.34 24.37
CA ASP A 188 18.11 27.46 22.94
C ASP A 188 19.44 27.44 22.18
N TYR A 189 19.49 26.70 21.09
CA TYR A 189 20.64 26.65 20.19
C TYR A 189 20.16 26.55 18.74
N ASP A 190 21.06 26.92 17.84
CA ASP A 190 20.85 26.85 16.40
C ASP A 190 21.38 25.53 15.83
N ALA A 191 20.48 24.55 15.71
CA ALA A 191 20.84 23.27 15.10
C ALA A 191 21.20 23.38 13.61
N SER A 192 20.67 24.40 12.91
CA SER A 192 20.92 24.61 11.49
C SER A 192 22.35 25.10 11.22
N SER A 193 22.97 25.77 12.21
CA SER A 193 24.38 26.15 12.19
C SER A 193 25.32 25.05 12.73
N GLY A 194 24.80 23.86 13.05
CA GLY A 194 25.58 22.74 13.57
C GLY A 194 25.66 22.63 15.09
N ALA A 195 25.08 23.56 15.88
CA ALA A 195 25.08 23.42 17.33
C ALA A 195 24.18 22.26 17.78
N ARG A 196 24.52 21.61 18.91
CA ARG A 196 23.78 20.45 19.43
C ARG A 196 23.46 20.61 20.91
N CYS A 197 22.49 19.83 21.39
CA CYS A 197 22.11 19.74 22.80
C CYS A 197 23.29 19.33 23.69
N ILE A 198 24.18 18.46 23.19
CA ILE A 198 25.36 18.00 23.94
C ILE A 198 26.38 19.12 24.21
N ASP A 199 26.37 20.18 23.41
CA ASP A 199 27.30 21.32 23.52
C ASP A 199 26.84 22.36 24.56
N GLN A 200 25.70 22.11 25.23
CA GLN A 200 25.07 23.06 26.14
C GLN A 200 25.49 22.84 27.59
N ALA A 201 25.47 23.92 28.38
CA ALA A 201 25.96 23.92 29.76
C ALA A 201 25.06 23.14 30.76
N SER A 202 23.80 22.87 30.40
CA SER A 202 22.83 22.20 31.26
C SER A 202 21.86 21.37 30.43
N GLY A 203 21.47 20.20 30.91
CA GLY A 203 20.64 19.26 30.17
C GLY A 203 20.90 17.82 30.60
N GLU A 204 20.24 16.90 29.92
CA GLU A 204 20.38 15.46 30.15
C GLU A 204 20.76 14.78 28.84
N TRP A 205 21.86 14.04 28.83
CA TRP A 205 22.29 13.23 27.70
C TRP A 205 22.37 11.76 28.12
N HIS A 206 21.56 10.92 27.47
CA HIS A 206 21.56 9.47 27.65
C HIS A 206 22.08 8.78 26.39
N ALA A 207 22.78 7.67 26.59
CA ALA A 207 23.19 6.78 25.53
C ALA A 207 22.97 5.33 25.96
N ARG A 208 22.33 4.54 25.10
CA ARG A 208 22.05 3.14 25.39
C ARG A 208 22.19 2.27 24.15
N ARG A 209 22.85 1.12 24.31
CA ARG A 209 22.91 0.11 23.26
C ARG A 209 21.57 -0.64 23.20
N VAL A 210 21.01 -0.70 21.99
CA VAL A 210 19.79 -1.43 21.66
C VAL A 210 20.10 -2.46 20.59
N THR A 211 19.62 -3.69 20.80
CA THR A 211 19.81 -4.80 19.86
C THR A 211 18.46 -5.35 19.42
N HIS A 212 18.27 -5.43 18.11
CA HIS A 212 17.09 -6.03 17.50
C HIS A 212 17.46 -7.23 16.65
N THR A 213 16.64 -8.27 16.71
CA THR A 213 16.76 -9.46 15.85
C THR A 213 15.51 -9.58 14.99
N LYS A 214 15.66 -9.76 13.67
CA LYS A 214 14.53 -10.03 12.80
C LYS A 214 14.00 -11.43 13.06
N GLY A 215 12.90 -11.52 13.80
CA GLY A 215 12.31 -12.81 14.20
C GLY A 215 11.47 -13.43 13.10
N ALA A 216 10.86 -12.61 12.26
CA ALA A 216 10.10 -13.05 11.10
C ALA A 216 10.00 -11.97 10.02
N HIS A 217 9.75 -12.41 8.79
CA HIS A 217 9.43 -11.57 7.63
C HIS A 217 8.14 -12.10 7.02
N LEU A 218 7.09 -11.29 7.07
CA LEU A 218 5.84 -11.53 6.36
C LEU A 218 5.84 -10.68 5.09
N LYS A 219 5.79 -11.31 3.93
CA LYS A 219 5.64 -10.63 2.65
C LYS A 219 4.24 -10.91 2.12
N LEU A 220 3.41 -9.88 2.05
CA LEU A 220 2.10 -9.92 1.40
C LEU A 220 2.33 -9.82 -0.11
N LEU A 221 1.85 -10.81 -0.84
CA LEU A 221 2.09 -10.91 -2.28
C LEU A 221 0.95 -10.22 -3.02
N ASN A 222 1.27 -9.34 -3.95
CA ASN A 222 0.28 -8.86 -4.92
C ASN A 222 0.11 -9.93 -6.01
N THR A 223 -1.07 -10.55 -6.09
CA THR A 223 -1.34 -11.59 -7.10
C THR A 223 -1.91 -11.03 -8.39
N GLY A 224 -2.41 -9.80 -8.39
CA GLY A 224 -3.11 -9.18 -9.54
C GLY A 224 -4.44 -9.85 -9.93
N ALA A 225 -4.70 -11.07 -9.43
CA ALA A 225 -5.83 -11.92 -9.75
C ALA A 225 -7.18 -11.18 -9.61
N LEU A 226 -7.99 -11.29 -10.65
CA LEU A 226 -9.34 -10.74 -10.73
C LEU A 226 -10.36 -11.86 -10.87
N SER A 227 -11.44 -11.75 -10.10
CA SER A 227 -12.54 -12.72 -10.07
C SER A 227 -13.88 -12.04 -10.34
N ASP A 228 -14.58 -12.46 -11.41
CA ASP A 228 -15.94 -12.00 -11.69
C ASP A 228 -16.98 -12.84 -10.97
N ILE A 229 -17.91 -12.18 -10.24
CA ILE A 229 -19.06 -12.83 -9.62
C ILE A 229 -20.34 -12.13 -10.06
N TYR A 230 -21.20 -12.87 -10.76
CA TYR A 230 -22.52 -12.43 -11.18
C TYR A 230 -23.55 -12.82 -10.13
N VAL A 231 -24.38 -11.87 -9.70
CA VAL A 231 -25.33 -12.08 -8.60
C VAL A 231 -26.73 -11.68 -9.04
N ASN A 232 -27.73 -12.54 -8.79
CA ASN A 232 -29.14 -12.17 -8.99
C ASN A 232 -29.72 -11.36 -7.82
N SER A 233 -30.98 -10.92 -7.96
CA SER A 233 -31.69 -10.16 -6.92
C SER A 233 -31.83 -10.88 -5.57
N ASP A 234 -31.73 -12.21 -5.55
CA ASP A 234 -31.76 -13.03 -4.34
C ASP A 234 -30.39 -13.27 -3.71
N GLY A 235 -29.32 -12.72 -4.32
CA GLY A 235 -27.96 -12.87 -3.82
C GLY A 235 -27.32 -14.21 -4.21
N VAL A 236 -27.91 -14.97 -5.12
CA VAL A 236 -27.35 -16.24 -5.60
C VAL A 236 -26.19 -15.94 -6.57
N PRO A 237 -24.95 -16.30 -6.23
CA PRO A 237 -23.79 -15.99 -7.04
C PRO A 237 -23.59 -17.01 -8.17
N THR A 238 -22.98 -16.57 -9.25
CA THR A 238 -22.50 -17.39 -10.37
C THR A 238 -21.10 -16.90 -10.72
N LEU A 239 -20.13 -17.81 -10.75
CA LEU A 239 -18.74 -17.45 -11.05
C LEU A 239 -18.56 -17.20 -12.55
N GLY A 240 -17.91 -16.10 -12.89
CA GLY A 240 -17.41 -15.83 -14.24
C GLY A 240 -16.26 -16.77 -14.64
N GLU A 241 -15.75 -16.58 -15.85
CA GLU A 241 -14.61 -17.36 -16.36
C GLU A 241 -13.29 -16.95 -15.69
N GLY A 242 -12.29 -17.84 -15.71
CA GLY A 242 -10.98 -17.55 -15.11
C GLY A 242 -10.94 -17.57 -13.58
N ASN A 243 -12.07 -17.84 -12.92
CA ASN A 243 -12.16 -17.93 -11.46
C ASN A 243 -11.44 -19.17 -10.92
N ILE A 244 -10.13 -19.06 -10.69
CA ILE A 244 -9.31 -20.12 -10.06
C ILE A 244 -9.31 -20.04 -8.53
N ASP A 245 -9.44 -18.83 -7.99
CA ASP A 245 -9.29 -18.57 -6.56
C ASP A 245 -10.63 -18.55 -5.81
N CYS A 246 -11.75 -18.60 -6.54
CA CYS A 246 -13.10 -18.59 -5.99
C CYS A 246 -13.84 -19.90 -6.26
N LYS A 247 -14.65 -20.35 -5.30
CA LYS A 247 -15.54 -21.52 -5.45
C LYS A 247 -16.88 -21.29 -4.75
N ILE A 248 -17.96 -21.80 -5.34
CA ILE A 248 -19.26 -21.88 -4.68
C ILE A 248 -19.19 -22.97 -3.61
N GLN A 249 -19.64 -22.66 -2.40
CA GLN A 249 -19.69 -23.62 -1.30
C GLN A 249 -20.73 -23.27 -0.24
N THR A 250 -21.01 -24.24 0.63
CA THR A 250 -21.92 -24.08 1.77
C THR A 250 -21.14 -24.17 3.08
N ILE A 251 -21.25 -23.15 3.93
CA ILE A 251 -20.60 -23.11 5.25
C ILE A 251 -21.66 -22.93 6.31
N ASN A 252 -21.73 -23.84 7.30
CA ASN A 252 -22.67 -23.75 8.42
C ASN A 252 -24.13 -23.54 7.97
N GLY A 253 -24.52 -24.17 6.86
CA GLY A 253 -25.86 -24.04 6.25
C GLY A 253 -26.08 -22.80 5.40
N LEU A 254 -25.08 -21.93 5.23
CA LEU A 254 -25.14 -20.75 4.38
C LEU A 254 -24.48 -21.05 3.03
N ASN A 255 -25.24 -20.89 1.95
CA ASN A 255 -24.68 -20.95 0.59
C ASN A 255 -23.98 -19.64 0.25
N GLY A 256 -22.93 -19.70 -0.56
CA GLY A 256 -22.19 -18.52 -0.96
C GLY A 256 -20.96 -18.84 -1.81
N VAL A 257 -20.03 -17.89 -1.86
CA VAL A 257 -18.74 -18.04 -2.54
C VAL A 257 -17.63 -17.86 -1.52
N SER A 258 -16.61 -18.73 -1.59
CA SER A 258 -15.32 -18.46 -0.95
C SER A 258 -14.25 -18.16 -1.97
N CYS A 259 -13.45 -17.15 -1.69
CA CYS A 259 -12.33 -16.74 -2.51
C CYS A 259 -11.05 -16.70 -1.69
N LYS A 260 -9.91 -17.05 -2.30
CA LYS A 260 -8.59 -16.76 -1.78
C LYS A 260 -8.31 -15.27 -1.97
N MET A 261 -8.14 -14.56 -0.86
CA MET A 261 -8.09 -13.09 -0.84
C MET A 261 -6.72 -12.52 -0.47
N ILE A 262 -5.91 -13.30 0.24
CA ILE A 262 -4.53 -12.94 0.55
C ILE A 262 -3.66 -14.12 0.17
N SER A 263 -2.55 -13.83 -0.51
CA SER A 263 -1.39 -14.71 -0.62
C SER A 263 -0.21 -14.09 0.13
N TYR A 264 0.52 -14.89 0.90
CA TYR A 264 1.67 -14.39 1.65
C TYR A 264 2.80 -15.43 1.76
N ASN A 265 4.01 -14.92 1.93
CA ASN A 265 5.16 -15.71 2.36
C ASN A 265 5.54 -15.32 3.80
N LEU A 266 5.66 -16.30 4.70
CA LEU A 266 6.03 -16.06 6.08
C LEU A 266 7.30 -16.83 6.43
N GLN A 267 8.41 -16.11 6.57
CA GLN A 267 9.69 -16.64 7.05
C GLN A 267 9.81 -16.40 8.55
N VAL A 268 10.25 -17.41 9.32
CA VAL A 268 10.29 -17.34 10.78
C VAL A 268 11.56 -17.99 11.34
N ASN A 269 12.19 -17.35 12.34
CA ASN A 269 13.30 -17.93 13.12
C ASN A 269 12.86 -18.23 14.56
N GLY A 270 12.05 -19.30 14.71
CA GLY A 270 11.58 -19.80 16.02
C GLY A 270 10.73 -18.80 16.82
N LEU A 271 10.33 -17.68 16.24
CA LEU A 271 9.50 -16.67 16.90
C LEU A 271 8.10 -17.26 17.15
N SER A 272 7.59 -17.18 18.38
CA SER A 272 6.20 -17.48 18.72
C SER A 272 5.54 -16.22 19.26
N ASN A 273 4.37 -15.87 18.72
CA ASN A 273 3.65 -14.67 19.12
C ASN A 273 2.13 -14.89 18.98
N SER A 274 1.40 -14.65 20.07
CA SER A 274 -0.06 -14.70 20.11
C SER A 274 -0.71 -13.32 20.21
N SER A 275 0.08 -12.26 20.37
CA SER A 275 -0.38 -10.88 20.52
C SER A 275 -0.65 -10.18 19.19
N ILE A 276 -0.03 -10.67 18.11
CA ILE A 276 -0.27 -10.24 16.74
C ILE A 276 -1.48 -11.00 16.20
N HIS A 277 -2.55 -10.25 15.96
CA HIS A 277 -3.81 -10.73 15.42
C HIS A 277 -3.98 -10.26 13.98
N ILE A 278 -4.51 -11.13 13.11
CA ILE A 278 -4.94 -10.82 11.76
C ILE A 278 -6.45 -11.12 11.62
N PHE A 279 -7.19 -10.19 11.04
CA PHE A 279 -8.62 -10.34 10.78
C PHE A 279 -9.09 -9.37 9.68
N PRO A 280 -10.14 -9.74 8.91
CA PRO A 280 -10.77 -8.82 7.97
C PRO A 280 -11.68 -7.81 8.68
N SER A 281 -11.93 -6.68 8.03
CA SER A 281 -12.85 -5.64 8.48
C SER A 281 -13.64 -5.06 7.31
N ILE A 282 -14.95 -4.87 7.51
CA ILE A 282 -15.84 -4.27 6.52
C ILE A 282 -15.76 -2.76 6.68
N ASN A 283 -15.38 -2.07 5.60
CA ASN A 283 -15.19 -0.63 5.61
C ASN A 283 -16.51 0.13 5.38
N ASN A 284 -17.49 -0.52 4.75
CA ASN A 284 -18.81 0.06 4.50
C ASN A 284 -19.75 -0.19 5.69
N SER A 285 -20.01 0.85 6.48
CA SER A 285 -20.87 0.77 7.69
C SER A 285 -22.33 0.42 7.38
N ASN A 286 -22.86 0.89 6.24
CA ASN A 286 -24.22 0.56 5.80
C ASN A 286 -24.35 -0.93 5.51
N LEU A 287 -23.43 -1.51 4.75
CA LEU A 287 -23.39 -2.95 4.49
C LEU A 287 -23.19 -3.74 5.79
N ALA A 288 -22.23 -3.34 6.63
CA ALA A 288 -21.96 -3.99 7.91
C ALA A 288 -23.19 -4.05 8.82
N SER A 289 -24.06 -3.03 8.78
CA SER A 289 -25.30 -2.99 9.56
C SER A 289 -26.42 -3.90 9.04
N LYS A 290 -26.34 -4.35 7.78
CA LYS A 290 -27.38 -5.13 7.10
C LYS A 290 -27.10 -6.63 7.04
N ILE A 291 -25.84 -7.02 7.18
CA ILE A 291 -25.43 -8.42 7.14
C ILE A 291 -25.37 -9.04 8.54
N SER A 292 -25.51 -10.36 8.60
CA SER A 292 -25.31 -11.16 9.81
C SER A 292 -23.85 -11.56 9.98
N SER A 293 -23.43 -11.88 11.20
CA SER A 293 -22.03 -12.31 11.48
C SER A 293 -21.58 -13.57 10.73
N GLY A 294 -22.52 -14.41 10.25
CA GLY A 294 -22.21 -15.57 9.42
C GLY A 294 -22.08 -15.28 7.92
N ASP A 295 -22.49 -14.08 7.48
CA ASP A 295 -22.51 -13.71 6.07
C ASP A 295 -21.13 -13.42 5.50
N MET A 296 -20.20 -13.03 6.36
CA MET A 296 -18.78 -12.95 6.03
C MET A 296 -17.98 -13.81 7.02
N GLN A 297 -17.18 -14.72 6.49
CA GLN A 297 -16.31 -15.61 7.28
C GLN A 297 -14.91 -15.65 6.66
N PHE A 298 -13.91 -16.03 7.45
CA PHE A 298 -12.53 -16.11 6.99
C PHE A 298 -11.82 -17.35 7.50
N SER A 299 -10.83 -17.80 6.74
CA SER A 299 -10.14 -19.07 6.96
C SER A 299 -8.69 -19.01 6.48
N LEU A 300 -7.80 -19.78 7.12
CA LEU A 300 -6.43 -19.98 6.65
C LEU A 300 -6.29 -21.20 5.73
N ASP A 301 -7.22 -22.16 5.78
CA ASP A 301 -7.13 -23.45 5.08
C ASP A 301 -8.29 -23.69 4.10
N GLY A 302 -9.27 -22.78 4.06
CA GLY A 302 -10.48 -22.89 3.24
C GLY A 302 -11.51 -23.90 3.77
N ASN A 303 -11.30 -24.46 4.97
CA ASN A 303 -12.14 -25.52 5.57
C ASN A 303 -12.60 -25.16 6.99
N SER A 304 -11.74 -24.51 7.77
CA SER A 304 -11.98 -24.07 9.15
C SER A 304 -12.29 -22.58 9.15
N TRP A 305 -13.53 -22.21 9.48
CA TRP A 305 -14.04 -20.86 9.27
C TRP A 305 -14.31 -20.12 10.59
N LYS A 306 -13.83 -18.88 10.67
CA LYS A 306 -14.14 -17.92 11.74
C LYS A 306 -15.07 -16.83 11.19
N LYS A 307 -16.01 -16.36 12.01
CA LYS A 307 -16.92 -15.27 11.63
C LYS A 307 -16.21 -13.93 11.64
N VAL A 308 -16.53 -13.04 10.72
CA VAL A 308 -16.02 -11.66 10.78
C VAL A 308 -16.78 -10.89 11.86
N ASN A 309 -16.08 -10.54 12.95
CA ASN A 309 -16.68 -9.84 14.09
C ASN A 309 -15.66 -8.94 14.81
N GLY A 310 -15.06 -8.00 14.07
CA GLY A 310 -14.04 -7.09 14.57
C GLY A 310 -12.88 -7.82 15.28
N ILE A 311 -12.39 -7.27 16.38
CA ILE A 311 -11.27 -7.82 17.15
C ILE A 311 -11.62 -9.09 17.96
N SER A 312 -12.88 -9.54 17.97
CA SER A 312 -13.30 -10.71 18.74
C SER A 312 -12.98 -12.04 18.04
N GLN A 313 -12.72 -12.00 16.73
CA GLN A 313 -12.41 -13.16 15.91
C GLN A 313 -11.18 -12.82 15.07
N TYR A 314 -10.12 -13.60 15.23
CA TYR A 314 -8.84 -13.38 14.56
C TYR A 314 -8.07 -14.68 14.44
N TYR A 315 -7.06 -14.70 13.56
CA TYR A 315 -5.95 -15.63 13.65
C TYR A 315 -4.76 -14.94 14.31
N THR A 316 -3.99 -15.69 15.09
CA THR A 316 -2.72 -15.25 15.64
C THR A 316 -1.61 -15.41 14.60
N PHE A 317 -0.52 -14.68 14.79
CA PHE A 317 0.72 -14.89 14.01
C PHE A 317 1.19 -16.34 14.06
N ASN A 318 0.98 -17.05 15.17
CA ASN A 318 1.31 -18.48 15.27
C ASN A 318 0.47 -19.35 14.33
N GLU A 319 -0.83 -19.09 14.21
CA GLU A 319 -1.72 -19.82 13.29
C GLU A 319 -1.36 -19.52 11.83
N MET A 320 -0.92 -18.31 11.50
CA MET A 320 -0.52 -17.96 10.13
C MET A 320 0.65 -18.80 9.59
N LYS A 321 1.48 -19.41 10.46
CA LYS A 321 2.64 -20.20 10.03
C LYS A 321 2.27 -21.49 9.29
N SER A 322 1.05 -22.00 9.50
CA SER A 322 0.59 -23.23 8.85
C SER A 322 -0.11 -23.00 7.51
N SER A 323 -0.10 -21.75 7.00
CA SER A 323 -0.71 -21.41 5.73
C SER A 323 0.14 -20.39 4.97
N SER A 324 -0.18 -20.21 3.69
CA SER A 324 0.33 -19.16 2.80
C SER A 324 -0.81 -18.31 2.23
N ALA A 325 -2.03 -18.48 2.74
CA ALA A 325 -3.21 -17.83 2.20
C ALA A 325 -4.25 -17.51 3.26
N VAL A 326 -5.10 -16.51 2.96
CA VAL A 326 -6.33 -16.24 3.70
C VAL A 326 -7.50 -16.23 2.74
N TYR A 327 -8.54 -16.99 3.07
CA TYR A 327 -9.77 -17.10 2.32
C TYR A 327 -10.86 -16.28 3.00
N LEU A 328 -11.73 -15.66 2.20
CA LEU A 328 -12.98 -15.06 2.66
C LEU A 328 -14.16 -15.79 2.04
N PHE A 329 -15.22 -15.95 2.81
CA PHE A 329 -16.51 -16.45 2.36
C PHE A 329 -17.55 -15.35 2.49
N PHE A 330 -18.38 -15.24 1.45
CA PHE A 330 -19.51 -14.33 1.34
C PHE A 330 -20.77 -15.16 1.10
N SER A 331 -21.76 -15.05 2.00
CA SER A 331 -23.03 -15.76 1.84
C SER A 331 -23.89 -15.15 0.74
N SER A 332 -24.92 -15.88 0.29
CA SER A 332 -25.93 -15.31 -0.60
C SER A 332 -26.64 -14.10 0.03
N ASN A 333 -26.85 -14.07 1.35
CA ASN A 333 -27.43 -12.89 1.99
C ASN A 333 -26.46 -11.69 1.95
N PHE A 334 -25.14 -11.90 2.07
CA PHE A 334 -24.16 -10.83 1.87
C PHE A 334 -24.36 -10.17 0.49
N PHE A 335 -24.39 -10.97 -0.56
CA PHE A 335 -24.57 -10.47 -1.92
C PHE A 335 -25.95 -9.83 -2.13
N LYS A 336 -27.01 -10.39 -1.54
CA LYS A 336 -28.36 -9.81 -1.57
C LYS A 336 -28.38 -8.40 -0.96
N GLN A 337 -27.76 -8.21 0.20
CA GLN A 337 -27.68 -6.88 0.83
C GLN A 337 -26.83 -5.92 -0.01
N LEU A 338 -25.73 -6.39 -0.58
CA LEU A 338 -24.85 -5.60 -1.45
C LEU A 338 -25.61 -5.08 -2.68
N VAL A 339 -26.35 -5.95 -3.38
CA VAL A 339 -27.21 -5.57 -4.51
C VAL A 339 -28.31 -4.61 -4.07
N GLY A 340 -28.99 -4.89 -2.95
CA GLY A 340 -30.06 -4.04 -2.42
C GLY A 340 -29.60 -2.64 -2.01
N LEU A 341 -28.30 -2.46 -1.72
CA LEU A 341 -27.69 -1.16 -1.42
C LEU A 341 -27.15 -0.44 -2.67
N GLY A 342 -27.26 -1.03 -3.86
CA GLY A 342 -26.69 -0.47 -5.10
C GLY A 342 -25.15 -0.53 -5.14
N LEU A 343 -24.55 -1.46 -4.40
CA LEU A 343 -23.09 -1.61 -4.27
C LEU A 343 -22.51 -2.64 -5.25
N SER A 344 -23.27 -3.03 -6.28
CA SER A 344 -22.97 -4.12 -7.24
C SER A 344 -22.15 -3.68 -8.45
N ASP A 345 -21.28 -2.69 -8.28
CA ASP A 345 -20.30 -2.24 -9.29
C ASP A 345 -19.08 -1.67 -8.56
N ILE A 346 -18.57 -2.44 -7.59
CA ILE A 346 -17.53 -1.97 -6.66
C ILE A 346 -16.42 -3.01 -6.58
N ASN A 347 -15.18 -2.55 -6.78
CA ASN A 347 -13.99 -3.34 -6.50
C ASN A 347 -13.88 -3.63 -4.98
N THR A 348 -13.65 -4.87 -4.60
CA THR A 348 -13.56 -5.29 -3.19
C THR A 348 -12.56 -4.53 -2.33
N LYS A 349 -11.52 -3.90 -2.90
CA LYS A 349 -10.62 -2.98 -2.16
C LYS A 349 -11.37 -1.86 -1.44
N ASN A 350 -12.57 -1.50 -1.91
CA ASN A 350 -13.43 -0.49 -1.29
C ASN A 350 -14.46 -1.06 -0.29
N LEU A 351 -14.63 -2.39 -0.23
CA LEU A 351 -15.65 -3.05 0.59
C LEU A 351 -15.10 -3.53 1.94
N PHE A 352 -13.90 -4.11 1.95
CA PHE A 352 -13.25 -4.60 3.15
C PHE A 352 -11.73 -4.60 3.00
N ASN A 353 -11.04 -4.46 4.14
CA ASN A 353 -9.59 -4.57 4.24
C ASN A 353 -9.23 -5.65 5.28
N PHE A 354 -7.94 -5.97 5.38
CA PHE A 354 -7.41 -6.77 6.48
C PHE A 354 -6.60 -5.91 7.44
N ARG A 355 -6.62 -6.30 8.72
CA ARG A 355 -5.95 -5.56 9.78
C ARG A 355 -5.01 -6.46 10.55
N PHE A 356 -3.85 -5.90 10.86
CA PHE A 356 -2.96 -6.37 11.91
C PHE A 356 -3.22 -5.57 13.18
N GLN A 357 -3.32 -6.28 14.30
CA GLN A 357 -3.29 -5.69 15.63
C GLN A 357 -2.25 -6.42 16.48
N ASN A 358 -1.20 -5.72 16.89
CA ASN A 358 -0.33 -6.20 17.96
C ASN A 358 -0.77 -5.60 19.29
N THR A 359 -1.39 -6.41 20.14
CA THR A 359 -1.90 -6.00 21.45
C THR A 359 -0.79 -5.56 22.42
N THR A 360 0.47 -5.93 22.16
CA THR A 360 1.64 -5.45 22.92
C THR A 360 2.01 -3.99 22.60
N SER A 361 1.57 -3.47 21.44
CA SER A 361 1.87 -2.10 20.98
C SER A 361 0.58 -1.32 20.71
N PRO A 362 -0.14 -0.81 21.74
CA PRO A 362 -1.48 -0.25 21.54
C PRO A 362 -1.58 0.94 20.56
N GLU A 363 -0.54 1.78 20.49
CA GLU A 363 -0.55 3.05 19.73
C GLU A 363 -0.17 2.87 18.26
N SER A 364 0.72 1.93 17.96
CA SER A 364 1.38 1.74 16.66
C SER A 364 1.36 0.29 16.19
N GLY A 365 0.70 -0.60 16.94
CA GLY A 365 0.53 -2.01 16.59
C GLY A 365 -0.63 -2.25 15.62
N TRP A 366 -1.25 -1.17 15.12
CA TRP A 366 -2.33 -1.21 14.15
C TRP A 366 -1.80 -0.94 12.75
N TYR A 367 -2.23 -1.77 11.81
CA TYR A 367 -1.90 -1.64 10.40
C TYR A 367 -3.01 -2.26 9.57
N GLU A 368 -3.35 -1.63 8.46
CA GLU A 368 -4.38 -2.08 7.52
C GLU A 368 -3.78 -2.22 6.13
N PHE A 369 -4.21 -3.26 5.42
CA PHE A 369 -3.77 -3.56 4.08
C PHE A 369 -4.91 -4.10 3.23
N SER A 370 -4.82 -3.85 1.94
CA SER A 370 -5.79 -4.35 0.97
C SER A 370 -5.49 -5.78 0.52
N THR A 371 -6.48 -6.42 -0.11
CA THR A 371 -6.37 -7.82 -0.56
C THR A 371 -5.44 -7.97 -1.77
N SER A 372 -4.83 -9.16 -1.91
CA SER A 372 -3.94 -9.48 -3.04
C SER A 372 -4.70 -9.72 -4.34
N SER A 373 -5.98 -10.08 -4.24
CA SER A 373 -6.90 -10.29 -5.36
C SER A 373 -8.08 -9.31 -5.27
N SER A 374 -8.68 -9.04 -6.43
CA SER A 374 -9.89 -8.23 -6.55
C SER A 374 -11.06 -9.11 -6.97
N ILE A 375 -12.24 -8.82 -6.45
CA ILE A 375 -13.50 -9.39 -6.96
C ILE A 375 -14.30 -8.25 -7.57
N ASP A 376 -14.78 -8.47 -8.80
CA ASP A 376 -15.79 -7.63 -9.43
C ASP A 376 -17.16 -8.31 -9.27
N ILE A 377 -18.09 -7.61 -8.63
CA ILE A 377 -19.42 -8.13 -8.34
C ILE A 377 -20.38 -7.41 -9.27
N LYS A 378 -21.04 -8.14 -10.17
CA LYS A 378 -21.98 -7.59 -11.16
C LYS A 378 -23.40 -8.14 -10.97
N PRO A 379 -24.46 -7.37 -11.31
CA PRO A 379 -25.81 -7.92 -11.42
C PRO A 379 -25.86 -8.98 -12.52
N ARG A 380 -26.56 -10.09 -12.31
CA ARG A 380 -26.73 -11.12 -13.35
C ARG A 380 -27.83 -10.78 -14.36
N ASP A 381 -28.84 -10.03 -13.94
CA ASP A 381 -30.05 -9.84 -14.77
C ASP A 381 -29.77 -9.00 -16.02
N PHE A 382 -28.92 -7.97 -15.90
CA PHE A 382 -28.41 -7.14 -16.99
C PHE A 382 -27.06 -6.55 -16.56
N SER A 383 -25.98 -6.96 -17.20
CA SER A 383 -24.65 -6.41 -16.94
C SER A 383 -23.68 -6.66 -18.09
N VAL A 384 -22.62 -5.85 -18.12
CA VAL A 384 -21.46 -6.08 -18.96
C VAL A 384 -20.21 -6.08 -18.08
N SER A 385 -19.28 -6.99 -18.36
CA SER A 385 -17.94 -7.01 -17.78
C SER A 385 -16.90 -7.07 -18.90
N ILE A 386 -15.72 -6.56 -18.60
CA ILE A 386 -14.51 -6.74 -19.40
C ILE A 386 -13.39 -7.11 -18.44
N ILE A 387 -12.73 -8.23 -18.71
CA ILE A 387 -11.57 -8.69 -17.96
C ILE A 387 -10.43 -8.98 -18.93
N SER A 388 -9.18 -8.81 -18.50
CA SER A 388 -8.04 -9.30 -19.28
C SER A 388 -8.13 -10.82 -19.42
N ASP A 389 -7.77 -11.34 -20.59
CA ASP A 389 -7.66 -12.79 -20.82
C ASP A 389 -6.47 -13.43 -20.08
N GLU A 390 -5.60 -12.61 -19.50
CA GLU A 390 -4.57 -13.00 -18.52
C GLU A 390 -5.11 -13.04 -17.08
N TYR A 391 -6.38 -12.70 -16.86
CA TYR A 391 -7.07 -12.70 -15.56
C TYR A 391 -6.41 -11.82 -14.48
N THR A 392 -5.72 -10.77 -14.92
CA THR A 392 -5.13 -9.74 -14.06
C THR A 392 -5.90 -8.42 -14.17
N SER A 393 -5.97 -7.70 -13.05
CA SER A 393 -6.62 -6.38 -12.98
C SER A 393 -5.81 -5.25 -13.63
N ASN A 394 -4.49 -5.41 -13.79
CA ASN A 394 -3.60 -4.43 -14.40
C ASN A 394 -2.62 -5.15 -15.35
N PRO A 395 -3.06 -5.54 -16.56
CA PRO A 395 -2.17 -6.18 -17.54
C PRO A 395 -1.04 -5.21 -17.93
N HIS A 396 0.18 -5.72 -18.03
CA HIS A 396 1.37 -4.93 -18.31
C HIS A 396 2.28 -5.68 -19.30
N HIS A 397 2.68 -4.98 -20.36
CA HIS A 397 3.62 -5.48 -21.35
C HIS A 397 4.72 -4.45 -21.61
N GLU A 398 5.92 -4.97 -21.89
CA GLU A 398 7.09 -4.19 -22.27
C GLU A 398 7.64 -4.71 -23.61
N GLY A 399 8.32 -3.84 -24.36
CA GLY A 399 8.89 -4.19 -25.66
C GLY A 399 9.79 -3.10 -26.21
N ASN A 400 10.53 -3.45 -27.27
CA ASN A 400 11.42 -2.52 -27.96
C ASN A 400 10.71 -1.82 -29.11
N VAL A 401 11.10 -0.57 -29.38
CA VAL A 401 10.57 0.22 -30.49
C VAL A 401 11.49 0.11 -31.71
N GLY A 402 10.91 -0.06 -32.89
CA GLY A 402 11.64 -0.06 -34.16
C GLY A 402 11.24 -1.21 -35.09
N GLU A 403 11.74 -1.15 -36.32
CA GLU A 403 11.40 -2.10 -37.39
C GLU A 403 11.61 -3.56 -36.95
N GLY A 404 10.57 -4.39 -37.15
CA GLY A 404 10.60 -5.82 -36.85
C GLY A 404 10.27 -6.20 -35.40
N ASN A 405 10.01 -5.22 -34.51
CA ASN A 405 9.54 -5.53 -33.16
C ASN A 405 8.02 -5.83 -33.14
N PRO A 406 7.58 -6.82 -32.35
CA PRO A 406 6.17 -7.17 -32.26
C PRO A 406 5.33 -6.07 -31.60
N SER A 407 4.03 -6.06 -31.88
CA SER A 407 3.08 -5.22 -31.16
C SER A 407 2.97 -5.62 -29.69
N LEU A 408 2.63 -4.66 -28.84
CA LEU A 408 2.16 -4.94 -27.48
C LEU A 408 0.66 -5.25 -27.58
N ASP A 409 0.32 -6.53 -27.43
CA ASP A 409 -1.05 -7.04 -27.55
C ASP A 409 -1.65 -7.26 -26.17
N PHE A 410 -2.82 -6.67 -25.94
CA PHE A 410 -3.63 -6.80 -24.73
C PHE A 410 -4.94 -7.50 -25.11
N GLY A 411 -5.15 -8.70 -24.59
CA GLY A 411 -6.36 -9.49 -24.79
C GLY A 411 -7.40 -9.25 -23.69
N TYR A 412 -8.67 -9.23 -24.09
CA TYR A 412 -9.80 -9.03 -23.19
C TYR A 412 -10.97 -9.93 -23.53
N ILE A 413 -11.66 -10.39 -22.49
CA ILE A 413 -12.92 -11.13 -22.58
C ILE A 413 -14.04 -10.17 -22.19
N VAL A 414 -14.91 -9.85 -23.14
CA VAL A 414 -16.14 -9.08 -22.89
C VAL A 414 -17.26 -10.06 -22.62
N THR A 415 -17.92 -9.93 -21.47
CA THR A 415 -19.07 -10.74 -21.09
C THR A 415 -20.30 -9.87 -20.94
N THR A 416 -21.38 -10.19 -21.64
CA THR A 416 -22.70 -9.62 -21.37
C THR A 416 -23.56 -10.67 -20.68
N SER A 417 -24.25 -10.29 -19.61
CA SER A 417 -25.24 -11.13 -18.94
C SER A 417 -26.61 -10.50 -19.06
N GLY A 418 -27.60 -11.28 -19.50
CA GLY A 418 -28.96 -10.77 -19.69
C GLY A 418 -30.00 -11.88 -19.81
N LYS A 419 -31.27 -11.54 -19.55
CA LYS A 419 -32.42 -12.40 -19.92
C LYS A 419 -32.54 -12.58 -21.44
N THR A 420 -32.03 -11.60 -22.18
CA THR A 420 -31.89 -11.60 -23.64
C THR A 420 -30.48 -11.16 -23.99
N LYS A 421 -30.08 -11.43 -25.25
CA LYS A 421 -28.86 -10.86 -25.82
C LYS A 421 -28.93 -9.34 -25.82
N ALA A 422 -27.78 -8.68 -25.66
CA ALA A 422 -27.69 -7.23 -25.79
C ALA A 422 -27.98 -6.82 -27.25
N ASP A 423 -28.72 -5.74 -27.44
CA ASP A 423 -29.03 -5.20 -28.77
C ASP A 423 -27.85 -4.43 -29.39
N GLU A 424 -26.96 -3.92 -28.54
CA GLU A 424 -25.79 -3.15 -28.94
C GLU A 424 -24.69 -3.35 -27.91
N VAL A 425 -23.47 -3.62 -28.37
CA VAL A 425 -22.26 -3.67 -27.53
C VAL A 425 -21.21 -2.77 -28.15
N LEU A 426 -20.74 -1.81 -27.36
CA LEU A 426 -19.74 -0.82 -27.74
C LEU A 426 -18.48 -0.98 -26.89
N VAL A 427 -17.32 -0.73 -27.49
CA VAL A 427 -16.02 -0.74 -26.83
C VAL A 427 -15.24 0.51 -27.19
N LYS A 428 -14.46 1.07 -26.25
CA LYS A 428 -13.55 2.19 -26.50
C LYS A 428 -12.25 2.02 -25.72
N VAL A 429 -11.21 2.69 -26.19
CA VAL A 429 -9.92 2.76 -25.51
C VAL A 429 -9.62 4.21 -25.17
N THR A 430 -9.13 4.43 -23.96
CA THR A 430 -8.80 5.75 -23.42
C THR A 430 -7.38 5.74 -22.87
N GLY A 431 -6.65 6.84 -23.07
CA GLY A 431 -5.30 7.01 -22.57
C GLY A 431 -4.74 8.35 -23.05
N PRO A 432 -3.48 8.68 -22.70
CA PRO A 432 -2.82 9.83 -23.28
C PRO A 432 -2.81 9.70 -24.81
N ALA A 433 -3.37 10.68 -25.51
CA ALA A 433 -3.54 10.64 -26.95
C ALA A 433 -3.22 11.99 -27.61
N LYS A 434 -2.86 11.95 -28.90
CA LYS A 434 -2.67 13.15 -29.72
C LYS A 434 -3.00 12.88 -31.18
N ASP A 435 -3.72 13.81 -31.79
CA ASP A 435 -3.94 13.81 -33.24
C ASP A 435 -2.71 14.32 -33.99
N ILE A 436 -2.24 13.53 -34.95
CA ILE A 436 -1.15 13.88 -35.87
C ILE A 436 -1.64 13.60 -37.29
N GLY A 437 -1.74 14.65 -38.12
CA GLY A 437 -2.19 14.50 -39.50
C GLY A 437 -3.63 13.98 -39.65
N GLY A 438 -4.50 14.20 -38.67
CA GLY A 438 -5.90 13.75 -38.68
C GLY A 438 -6.12 12.30 -38.21
N ARG A 439 -5.07 11.63 -37.73
CA ARG A 439 -5.12 10.31 -37.09
C ARG A 439 -4.73 10.45 -35.61
N SER A 440 -5.45 9.78 -34.71
CA SER A 440 -5.11 9.75 -33.28
C SER A 440 -4.05 8.69 -32.99
N TYR A 441 -3.16 8.99 -32.04
CA TYR A 441 -2.09 8.10 -31.59
C TYR A 441 -2.05 8.06 -30.06
N CYS A 442 -1.77 6.90 -29.49
CA CYS A 442 -1.47 6.75 -28.07
C CYS A 442 -0.10 7.38 -27.77
N ILE A 443 0.03 8.15 -26.70
CA ILE A 443 1.26 8.88 -26.34
C ILE A 443 1.94 8.22 -25.15
N PHE A 444 3.16 7.77 -25.38
CA PHE A 444 4.05 7.29 -24.32
C PHE A 444 5.00 8.40 -23.92
N SER A 445 5.26 8.51 -22.61
CA SER A 445 6.07 9.60 -22.06
C SER A 445 7.27 9.08 -21.28
N SER A 446 8.39 9.81 -21.34
CA SER A 446 9.55 9.53 -20.46
C SER A 446 9.21 9.79 -18.98
N PRO A 447 9.97 9.25 -18.02
CA PRO A 447 9.74 9.49 -16.59
C PRO A 447 9.77 10.98 -16.18
N ASP A 448 10.53 11.80 -16.91
CA ASP A 448 10.58 13.26 -16.72
C ASP A 448 9.58 14.04 -17.60
N ASN A 449 8.71 13.32 -18.33
CA ASN A 449 7.65 13.82 -19.19
C ASN A 449 8.13 14.76 -20.32
N LYS A 450 9.41 14.68 -20.70
CA LYS A 450 9.99 15.49 -21.78
C LYS A 450 9.85 14.83 -23.15
N GLU A 451 10.13 13.53 -23.23
CA GLU A 451 9.93 12.78 -24.46
C GLU A 451 8.47 12.33 -24.52
N LYS A 452 7.81 12.60 -25.65
CA LYS A 452 6.44 12.18 -25.93
C LYS A 452 6.41 11.53 -27.30
N VAL A 453 6.12 10.25 -27.33
CA VAL A 453 6.27 9.40 -28.51
C VAL A 453 4.90 8.87 -28.92
N PRO A 454 4.46 9.09 -30.16
CA PRO A 454 3.19 8.59 -30.66
C PRO A 454 3.30 7.15 -31.13
N PHE A 455 2.36 6.31 -30.71
CA PHE A 455 2.22 4.92 -31.14
C PHE A 455 0.86 4.71 -31.81
N PRO A 456 0.81 4.10 -33.01
CA PRO A 456 -0.45 3.66 -33.59
C PRO A 456 -1.02 2.51 -32.76
N ALA A 457 -2.34 2.48 -32.63
CA ALA A 457 -3.01 1.43 -31.87
C ALA A 457 -4.33 1.02 -32.52
N THR A 458 -4.63 -0.27 -32.45
CA THR A 458 -5.81 -0.87 -33.08
C THR A 458 -6.60 -1.69 -32.08
N LEU A 459 -7.93 -1.67 -32.19
CA LEU A 459 -8.84 -2.56 -31.48
C LEU A 459 -9.45 -3.54 -32.48
N SER A 460 -9.40 -4.84 -32.19
CA SER A 460 -9.84 -5.89 -33.10
C SER A 460 -10.59 -7.03 -32.42
N PHE A 461 -11.45 -7.71 -33.17
CA PHE A 461 -12.16 -8.92 -32.75
C PHE A 461 -12.55 -9.76 -33.97
N PHE A 462 -12.91 -11.01 -33.75
CA PHE A 462 -13.48 -11.87 -34.79
C PHE A 462 -15.00 -11.73 -34.83
N THR A 463 -15.59 -11.73 -36.02
CA THR A 463 -17.03 -11.74 -36.23
C THR A 463 -17.58 -13.18 -36.28
N MET A 464 -18.90 -13.33 -36.22
CA MET A 464 -19.56 -14.64 -36.39
C MET A 464 -19.25 -15.35 -37.72
N SER A 465 -18.86 -14.63 -38.77
CA SER A 465 -18.42 -15.21 -40.05
C SER A 465 -16.97 -15.73 -40.01
N GLY A 466 -16.23 -15.44 -38.93
CA GLY A 466 -14.81 -15.76 -38.78
C GLY A 466 -13.87 -14.67 -39.32
N ASP A 467 -14.41 -13.54 -39.81
CA ASP A 467 -13.60 -12.43 -40.30
C ASP A 467 -13.03 -11.61 -39.14
N SER A 468 -11.83 -11.05 -39.32
CA SER A 468 -11.27 -10.09 -38.35
C SER A 468 -11.76 -8.69 -38.69
N LYS A 469 -12.38 -8.03 -37.70
CA LYS A 469 -12.78 -6.61 -37.77
C LYS A 469 -11.83 -5.81 -36.89
N SER A 470 -11.34 -4.69 -37.40
CA SER A 470 -10.35 -3.85 -36.72
C SER A 470 -10.69 -2.37 -36.86
N TYR A 471 -10.51 -1.63 -35.77
CA TYR A 471 -10.66 -0.19 -35.68
C TYR A 471 -9.30 0.43 -35.32
N ASP A 472 -8.95 1.52 -35.98
CA ASP A 472 -7.81 2.35 -35.60
C ASP A 472 -8.26 3.26 -34.45
N THR A 473 -7.76 3.02 -33.24
CA THR A 473 -8.35 3.59 -32.02
C THR A 473 -7.46 4.59 -31.31
N GLY A 474 -6.15 4.66 -31.58
CA GLY A 474 -5.27 5.77 -31.17
C GLY A 474 -5.45 6.35 -29.76
N CYS A 475 -5.93 5.54 -28.79
CA CYS A 475 -6.40 5.97 -27.47
C CYS A 475 -7.40 7.15 -27.46
N ASP A 476 -8.25 7.26 -28.49
CA ASP A 476 -9.00 8.47 -28.87
C ASP A 476 -10.34 8.69 -28.15
N ASP A 477 -10.68 7.84 -27.17
CA ASP A 477 -11.92 7.88 -26.40
C ASP A 477 -13.21 7.74 -27.25
N LYS A 478 -13.13 7.13 -28.45
CA LYS A 478 -14.30 6.89 -29.30
C LYS A 478 -14.88 5.49 -29.13
N TRP A 479 -16.22 5.42 -29.12
CA TRP A 479 -16.96 4.17 -29.08
C TRP A 479 -17.00 3.50 -30.45
N HIS A 480 -16.69 2.20 -30.47
CA HIS A 480 -16.75 1.35 -31.63
C HIS A 480 -17.73 0.20 -31.41
N ASP A 481 -18.47 -0.15 -32.45
CA ASP A 481 -19.47 -1.22 -32.41
C ASP A 481 -18.83 -2.60 -32.54
N MET A 482 -19.11 -3.47 -31.57
CA MET A 482 -18.69 -4.87 -31.54
C MET A 482 -19.86 -5.85 -31.39
N THR A 483 -21.08 -5.40 -31.70
CA THR A 483 -22.30 -6.22 -31.61
C THR A 483 -22.20 -7.47 -32.50
N ASP A 484 -21.50 -7.39 -33.63
CA ASP A 484 -21.28 -8.47 -34.59
C ASP A 484 -20.10 -9.40 -34.25
N ALA A 485 -19.49 -9.25 -33.07
CA ALA A 485 -18.43 -10.12 -32.60
C ALA A 485 -18.86 -11.58 -32.49
N MET A 486 -17.89 -12.49 -32.46
CA MET A 486 -18.11 -13.92 -32.29
C MET A 486 -18.47 -14.21 -30.83
N TRP A 487 -19.77 -14.20 -30.54
CA TRP A 487 -20.31 -14.44 -29.20
C TRP A 487 -20.50 -15.94 -28.91
N THR A 488 -19.91 -16.41 -27.82
CA THR A 488 -20.18 -17.75 -27.26
C THR A 488 -21.17 -17.64 -26.11
N SER A 489 -22.32 -18.29 -26.24
CA SER A 489 -23.42 -18.23 -25.28
C SER A 489 -23.40 -19.41 -24.30
N SER A 490 -23.62 -19.14 -23.01
CA SER A 490 -23.84 -20.16 -21.98
C SER A 490 -25.08 -19.81 -21.14
N PRO A 491 -26.04 -20.74 -20.97
CA PRO A 491 -27.27 -20.43 -20.26
C PRO A 491 -27.06 -20.37 -18.75
N TRP A 492 -27.82 -19.51 -18.08
CA TRP A 492 -27.99 -19.53 -16.63
C TRP A 492 -29.46 -19.62 -16.26
N ASN A 493 -29.75 -20.34 -15.18
CA ASN A 493 -31.08 -20.53 -14.64
C ASN A 493 -31.06 -20.20 -13.16
N ASP A 494 -32.17 -19.69 -12.63
CA ASP A 494 -32.32 -19.46 -11.21
C ASP A 494 -33.36 -20.36 -10.56
N SER A 495 -33.35 -20.38 -9.23
CA SER A 495 -34.31 -21.14 -8.42
C SER A 495 -35.73 -20.59 -8.48
N SER A 496 -35.93 -19.34 -8.93
CA SER A 496 -37.24 -18.74 -9.20
C SER A 496 -37.79 -19.07 -10.60
N GLY A 497 -37.01 -19.76 -11.45
CA GLY A 497 -37.35 -20.11 -12.82
C GLY A 497 -36.99 -19.07 -13.88
N ALA A 498 -36.35 -17.95 -13.53
CA ALA A 498 -35.81 -17.01 -14.49
C ALA A 498 -34.60 -17.63 -15.22
N LYS A 499 -34.48 -17.27 -16.49
CA LYS A 499 -33.47 -17.79 -17.41
C LYS A 499 -32.84 -16.65 -18.16
N GLY A 500 -31.60 -16.84 -18.56
CA GLY A 500 -30.88 -15.92 -19.42
C GLY A 500 -29.60 -16.57 -19.94
N GLU A 501 -28.75 -15.75 -20.53
CA GLU A 501 -27.51 -16.17 -21.15
C GLU A 501 -26.35 -15.28 -20.68
N PHE A 502 -25.17 -15.87 -20.59
CA PHE A 502 -23.90 -15.18 -20.64
C PHE A 502 -23.36 -15.30 -22.06
N ASP A 503 -23.23 -14.17 -22.76
CA ASP A 503 -22.59 -14.09 -24.06
C ASP A 503 -21.17 -13.54 -23.88
N LYS A 504 -20.19 -14.20 -24.52
CA LYS A 504 -18.78 -13.81 -24.42
C LYS A 504 -18.13 -13.61 -25.77
N ALA A 505 -17.32 -12.56 -25.90
CA ALA A 505 -16.51 -12.31 -27.08
C ALA A 505 -15.11 -11.83 -26.68
N ASN A 506 -14.11 -12.18 -27.50
CA ASN A 506 -12.73 -11.72 -27.30
C ASN A 506 -12.48 -10.43 -28.08
N VAL A 507 -11.82 -9.49 -27.42
CA VAL A 507 -11.35 -8.23 -28.00
C VAL A 507 -9.85 -8.12 -27.77
N LYS A 508 -9.12 -7.65 -28.77
CA LYS A 508 -7.68 -7.43 -28.70
C LYS A 508 -7.35 -5.97 -28.98
N PHE A 509 -6.64 -5.33 -28.06
CA PHE A 509 -6.05 -4.02 -28.25
C PHE A 509 -4.55 -4.19 -28.53
N SER A 510 -4.05 -3.63 -29.62
CA SER A 510 -2.66 -3.79 -30.07
C SER A 510 -2.00 -2.44 -30.29
N ILE A 511 -0.83 -2.24 -29.68
CA ILE A 511 0.01 -1.06 -29.89
C ILE A 511 1.17 -1.43 -30.80
N GLN A 512 1.30 -0.77 -31.94
CA GLN A 512 2.28 -1.10 -32.98
C GLN A 512 3.65 -0.52 -32.62
N MET A 513 4.64 -1.39 -32.42
CA MET A 513 6.00 -1.00 -32.01
C MET A 513 6.95 -0.78 -33.19
N ASP A 514 6.57 -1.26 -34.38
CA ASP A 514 7.37 -1.22 -35.62
C ASP A 514 6.96 -0.09 -36.59
N ASP A 515 6.18 0.88 -36.13
CA ASP A 515 5.80 2.04 -36.95
C ASP A 515 6.89 3.11 -36.94
N LYS A 516 7.15 3.70 -38.13
CA LYS A 516 8.14 4.77 -38.30
C LYS A 516 7.80 6.02 -37.48
N ILE A 517 6.53 6.27 -37.20
CA ILE A 517 6.12 7.43 -36.41
C ILE A 517 6.58 7.31 -34.95
N SER A 518 6.68 6.09 -34.43
CA SER A 518 7.12 5.79 -33.06
C SER A 518 8.64 5.96 -32.87
N GLN A 519 9.41 6.09 -33.97
CA GLN A 519 10.85 6.38 -33.90
C GLN A 519 11.15 7.86 -33.63
N LYS A 520 10.12 8.69 -33.52
CA LYS A 520 10.25 10.13 -33.30
C LYS A 520 9.28 10.60 -32.25
N THR A 521 9.60 11.73 -31.62
CA THR A 521 8.68 12.40 -30.72
C THR A 521 7.54 13.07 -31.49
N VAL A 522 6.51 13.50 -30.77
CA VAL A 522 5.42 14.34 -31.32
C VAL A 522 5.91 15.70 -31.85
N GLU A 523 7.15 16.09 -31.54
CA GLU A 523 7.84 17.27 -32.06
C GLU A 523 8.80 16.93 -33.22
N ASN A 524 8.79 15.67 -33.68
CA ASN A 524 9.60 15.14 -34.78
C ASN A 524 11.12 15.10 -34.50
N ASN A 525 11.52 14.99 -33.22
CA ASN A 525 12.90 14.76 -32.81
C ASN A 525 13.19 13.25 -32.66
N GLU A 526 14.45 12.85 -32.84
CA GLU A 526 14.92 11.54 -32.39
C GLU A 526 14.91 11.48 -30.85
N TRP A 527 14.68 10.30 -30.30
CA TRP A 527 14.63 10.08 -28.86
C TRP A 527 15.35 8.78 -28.47
N PHE A 528 15.76 8.69 -27.22
CA PHE A 528 16.39 7.49 -26.63
C PHE A 528 15.95 7.35 -25.18
N GLY A 529 15.77 6.11 -24.73
CA GLY A 529 15.43 5.77 -23.35
C GLY A 529 14.14 4.98 -23.25
N GLU A 530 13.50 5.07 -22.08
CA GLU A 530 12.25 4.37 -21.77
C GLU A 530 11.10 5.37 -21.78
N VAL A 531 9.98 4.95 -22.36
CA VAL A 531 8.72 5.69 -22.34
C VAL A 531 7.61 4.75 -21.91
N SER A 532 6.63 5.25 -21.18
CA SER A 532 5.49 4.46 -20.69
C SER A 532 4.17 5.21 -20.86
N ALA A 533 3.09 4.44 -20.89
CA ALA A 533 1.73 4.95 -20.89
C ALA A 533 0.84 4.00 -20.07
N SER A 534 -0.24 4.56 -19.51
CA SER A 534 -1.35 3.80 -18.94
C SER A 534 -2.66 4.29 -19.54
N GLY A 535 -3.64 3.40 -19.59
CA GLY A 535 -4.94 3.67 -20.19
C GLY A 535 -5.99 2.68 -19.71
N GLU A 536 -7.22 2.87 -20.19
CA GLU A 536 -8.36 2.04 -19.82
C GLU A 536 -9.13 1.63 -21.07
N ILE A 537 -9.62 0.39 -21.06
CA ILE A 537 -10.59 -0.10 -22.03
C ILE A 537 -11.98 -0.12 -21.37
N HIS A 538 -12.98 0.41 -22.08
CA HIS A 538 -14.34 0.50 -21.58
C HIS A 538 -15.27 -0.27 -22.49
N VAL A 539 -16.26 -0.92 -21.90
CA VAL A 539 -17.34 -1.60 -22.62
C VAL A 539 -18.68 -1.08 -22.14
N LYS A 540 -19.65 -1.08 -23.06
CA LYS A 540 -21.02 -0.68 -22.78
C LYS A 540 -21.94 -1.59 -23.57
N ALA A 541 -22.96 -2.11 -22.91
CA ALA A 541 -24.00 -2.90 -23.55
C ALA A 541 -25.36 -2.25 -23.32
N THR A 542 -26.23 -2.31 -24.33
CA THR A 542 -27.59 -1.77 -24.31
C THR A 542 -28.58 -2.90 -24.54
N TRP A 543 -29.58 -3.02 -23.67
CA TRP A 543 -30.76 -3.85 -23.87
C TRP A 543 -31.98 -2.95 -24.09
N ARG A 544 -32.67 -3.17 -25.20
CA ARG A 544 -33.89 -2.49 -25.62
C ARG A 544 -35.04 -3.48 -25.45
N HIS A 545 -36.23 -2.97 -25.17
CA HIS A 545 -37.46 -3.79 -25.05
C HIS A 545 -37.41 -4.88 -23.97
N ILE A 546 -36.92 -4.53 -22.78
CA ILE A 546 -36.93 -5.39 -21.58
C ILE A 546 -38.36 -5.50 -21.03
N ASN A 547 -39.18 -6.37 -21.61
CA ASN A 547 -40.52 -6.70 -21.10
C ASN A 547 -40.67 -8.20 -20.84
#